data_AF-A0A2T2TWB3-F1
#
_entry.id   AF-A0A2T2TWB3-F1
#
_cell.length_a   1.000
_cell.length_b   1.000
_cell.length_c   1.000
_cell.angle_alpha   90.00
_cell.angle_beta   90.00
_cell.angle_gamma   90.00
#
_symmetry.space_group_name_H-M   'P 1'
#
loop_
_entity.id
_entity.type
_entity.pdbx_description
1 polymer ?
#
loop_
_entity_poly.entity_id
_entity_poly.type
_entity_poly.pdbx_seq_one_letter_code
_entity_poly.pdbx_strand_id
1 'polypeptide(L)' 'MDTNRSANEKEVVSRNPEVLSGALVFSGTRVPVQTLIDYLKAGETLDRFLEGFPTVTREQAEAYLDKTLQDADTHA' A
#
# COMPACT_ATOMS: atom_id res chain seq x y z
N MET A 1 18.16 -17.58 -3.08
CA MET A 1 18.09 -18.03 -1.69
C MET A 1 17.49 -16.93 -0.82
N ASP A 2 16.22 -16.66 -1.08
CA ASP A 2 15.13 -16.67 -0.10
C ASP A 2 15.40 -15.99 1.25
N THR A 3 15.15 -14.68 1.32
CA THR A 3 14.84 -13.99 2.59
C THR A 3 13.34 -13.77 2.67
N ASN A 4 12.63 -14.89 2.83
CA ASN A 4 11.54 -15.09 3.78
C ASN A 4 11.05 -13.83 4.54
N ARG A 5 9.78 -13.42 4.36
CA ARG A 5 8.82 -13.40 5.48
C ARG A 5 7.35 -13.33 5.01
N SER A 6 6.63 -14.41 5.34
CA SER A 6 5.18 -14.52 5.53
C SER A 6 4.26 -14.48 4.30
N ALA A 7 3.89 -15.68 3.87
CA ALA A 7 2.53 -15.95 3.42
C ALA A 7 1.51 -15.65 4.55
N ASN A 8 0.28 -15.35 4.13
CA ASN A 8 -0.99 -15.16 4.89
C ASN A 8 -1.32 -13.74 5.40
N GLU A 9 -2.49 -13.15 5.18
CA GLU A 9 -3.73 -13.51 4.48
C GLU A 9 -4.42 -12.16 4.15
N LYS A 10 -4.83 -11.93 2.89
CA LYS A 10 -5.32 -10.65 2.32
C LYS A 10 -4.20 -9.63 2.00
N GLU A 11 -3.48 -9.88 0.89
CA GLU A 11 -2.60 -8.87 0.27
C GLU A 11 -3.48 -7.74 -0.30
N VAL A 12 -3.68 -6.72 0.51
CA VAL A 12 -4.29 -5.45 0.08
C VAL A 12 -3.38 -4.72 -0.89
N VAL A 13 -2.08 -4.93 -0.75
CA VAL A 13 -1.03 -4.39 -1.61
C VAL A 13 -0.07 -5.51 -1.97
N SER A 14 0.44 -5.49 -3.19
CA SER A 14 1.43 -6.44 -3.66
C SER A 14 2.77 -5.75 -3.89
N ARG A 15 3.85 -6.37 -3.43
CA ARG A 15 5.21 -5.84 -3.52
C ARG A 15 5.95 -6.56 -4.65
N ASN A 16 6.23 -5.86 -5.73
CA ASN A 16 7.07 -6.38 -6.81
C ASN A 16 8.47 -5.78 -6.71
N PRO A 17 9.49 -6.52 -6.24
CA PRO A 17 10.87 -6.02 -6.11
C PRO A 17 11.49 -5.59 -7.45
N GLU A 18 10.96 -6.06 -8.57
CA GLU A 18 11.43 -5.77 -9.93
C GLU A 18 10.75 -4.54 -10.56
N VAL A 19 9.71 -3.98 -9.93
CA VAL A 19 8.95 -2.83 -10.44
C VAL A 19 9.26 -1.62 -9.58
N LEU A 20 9.80 -0.55 -10.19
CA LEU A 20 10.10 0.73 -9.52
C LEU A 20 10.92 0.57 -8.21
N SER A 21 11.96 -0.27 -8.22
CA SER A 21 12.81 -0.57 -7.04
C SER A 21 12.07 -1.15 -5.83
N GLY A 22 10.97 -1.88 -6.05
CA GLY A 22 10.19 -2.51 -4.98
C GLY A 22 8.96 -1.71 -4.55
N ALA A 23 8.37 -0.95 -5.46
CA ALA A 23 7.17 -0.18 -5.19
C ALA A 23 5.97 -1.10 -4.89
N LEU A 24 5.25 -0.77 -3.81
CA LEU A 24 3.99 -1.41 -3.45
C LEU A 24 2.87 -0.89 -4.36
N VAL A 25 2.05 -1.79 -4.90
CA VAL A 25 0.86 -1.47 -5.69
C VAL A 25 -0.40 -2.03 -5.01
N PHE A 26 -1.52 -1.33 -5.10
CA PHE A 26 -2.78 -1.84 -4.56
C PHE A 26 -3.26 -3.06 -5.35
N SER A 27 -3.60 -4.13 -4.63
CA SER A 27 -4.04 -5.40 -5.22
C SER A 27 -5.33 -5.21 -6.02
N GLY A 28 -5.35 -5.73 -7.25
CA GLY A 28 -6.44 -5.52 -8.20
C GLY A 28 -6.40 -4.18 -8.94
N THR A 29 -5.40 -3.33 -8.68
CA THR A 29 -5.22 -2.06 -9.37
C THR A 29 -3.79 -1.92 -9.91
N ARG A 30 -3.58 -0.91 -10.75
CA ARG A 30 -2.24 -0.49 -11.19
C ARG A 30 -1.76 0.76 -10.45
N VAL A 31 -2.41 1.10 -9.33
CA VAL A 31 -2.12 2.32 -8.58
C VAL A 31 -1.03 2.03 -7.55
N PRO A 32 0.11 2.74 -7.62
CA PRO A 32 1.15 2.62 -6.61
C PRO A 32 0.66 3.18 -5.27
N VAL A 33 0.99 2.49 -4.18
CA VAL A 33 0.75 3.00 -2.83
C VAL A 33 1.61 4.25 -2.57
N GLN A 34 2.73 4.38 -3.26
CA GLN A 34 3.54 5.60 -3.24
C GLN A 34 2.74 6.83 -3.65
N THR A 35 1.82 6.71 -4.61
CA THR A 35 0.93 7.79 -5.04
C THR A 35 -0.01 8.21 -3.91
N LEU A 36 -0.57 7.25 -3.17
CA LEU A 36 -1.38 7.56 -1.98
C LEU A 36 -0.56 8.36 -0.96
N ILE A 37 0.67 7.91 -0.65
CA ILE A 37 1.55 8.61 0.31
C ILE A 37 1.90 10.01 -0.18
N ASP A 38 2.14 10.20 -1.48
CA ASP A 38 2.45 11.50 -2.07
C ASP A 38 1.26 12.46 -1.98
N TYR A 39 0.04 11.98 -2.25
CA TYR A 39 -1.20 12.72 -2.03
C TYR A 39 -1.34 13.15 -0.57
N LEU A 40 -1.19 12.22 0.38
CA LEU A 40 -1.26 12.55 1.81
C LEU A 40 -0.18 13.55 2.23
N LYS A 41 1.04 13.45 1.68
CA LYS A 41 2.14 14.41 1.92
C LYS A 41 1.84 15.79 1.33
N ALA A 42 1.15 15.85 0.19
CA ALA A 42 0.69 17.10 -0.42
C ALA A 42 -0.45 17.76 0.39
N GLY A 43 -0.98 17.08 1.41
CA GLY A 43 -2.12 17.56 2.21
C GLY A 43 -3.48 17.16 1.63
N GLU A 44 -3.50 16.28 0.62
CA GLU A 44 -4.75 15.70 0.13
C GLU A 44 -5.29 14.66 1.12
N THR A 45 -6.60 14.43 1.07
CA THR A 45 -7.27 13.43 1.90
C THR A 45 -7.41 12.10 1.16
N LEU A 46 -7.63 11.03 1.92
CA LEU A 46 -7.96 9.73 1.33
C LEU A 46 -9.20 9.82 0.43
N ASP A 47 -10.20 10.62 0.80
CA ASP A 47 -11.42 10.81 0.02
C ASP A 47 -11.10 11.37 -1.38
N ARG A 48 -10.25 12.39 -1.44
CA ARG A 48 -9.77 12.97 -2.71
C ARG A 48 -9.02 11.97 -3.58
N PHE A 49 -8.19 11.14 -2.97
CA PHE A 49 -7.51 10.07 -3.67
C PHE A 49 -8.52 9.05 -4.25
N LEU A 50 -9.55 8.68 -3.50
CA LEU A 50 -10.61 7.76 -3.96
C LEU A 50 -11.48 8.39 -5.07
N GLU A 51 -11.71 9.71 -5.05
CA GLU A 51 -12.36 10.42 -6.16
C GLU A 51 -11.56 10.30 -7.46
N GLY A 52 -10.22 10.35 -7.40
CA GLY A 52 -9.34 10.17 -8.56
C GLY A 52 -9.13 8.71 -8.98
N PHE A 53 -9.20 7.78 -8.02
CA PHE A 53 -8.97 6.35 -8.23
C PHE A 53 -10.10 5.51 -7.62
N PRO A 54 -11.30 5.48 -8.25
CA PRO A 54 -12.43 4.70 -7.75
C PRO A 54 -12.20 3.19 -7.81
N THR A 55 -11.07 2.75 -8.38
CA THR A 55 -10.62 1.35 -8.40
C THR A 55 -9.98 0.90 -7.09
N VAL A 56 -9.53 1.84 -6.25
CA VAL A 56 -9.04 1.55 -4.90
C VAL A 56 -10.19 1.77 -3.94
N THR A 57 -10.43 0.84 -3.02
CA THR A 57 -11.43 1.05 -1.96
C THR A 57 -10.82 1.71 -0.74
N ARG A 58 -11.64 2.46 0.00
CA ARG A 58 -11.26 3.06 1.28
C ARG A 58 -10.68 2.01 2.24
N GLU A 59 -11.36 0.87 2.34
CA GLU A 59 -10.94 -0.25 3.18
C GLU A 59 -9.53 -0.75 2.82
N GLN A 60 -9.17 -0.77 1.53
CA GLN A 60 -7.81 -1.14 1.11
C GLN A 60 -6.78 -0.10 1.56
N ALA A 61 -7.06 1.19 1.38
CA ALA A 61 -6.14 2.22 1.82
C ALA A 61 -5.97 2.27 3.35
N GLU A 62 -7.06 2.12 4.10
CA GLU A 62 -7.05 2.07 5.57
C GLU A 62 -6.34 0.81 6.08
N ALA A 63 -6.63 -0.36 5.50
CA ALA A 63 -5.94 -1.60 5.87
C ALA A 63 -4.43 -1.56 5.56
N TYR A 64 -4.02 -0.84 4.51
CA TYR A 64 -2.60 -0.60 4.26
C TYR A 64 -1.96 0.26 5.35
N LEU A 65 -2.60 1.37 5.73
CA LEU A 65 -2.08 2.26 6.78
C LEU A 65 -1.94 1.52 8.11
N ASP A 66 -2.95 0.74 8.50
CA ASP A 66 -2.95 -0.06 9.73
C ASP A 66 -1.80 -1.08 9.76
N LYS A 67 -1.61 -1.81 8.65
CA LYS A 67 -0.48 -2.75 8.50
C LYS A 67 0.87 -2.03 8.57
N THR A 68 1.02 -0.89 7.90
CA THR A 68 2.29 -0.14 7.88
C THR A 68 2.68 0.35 9.27
N LEU A 69 1.70 0.70 10.09
CA LEU A 69 1.89 1.08 11.49
C LEU A 69 2.28 -0.12 12.36
N GLN A 70 1.73 -1.32 12.11
CA GLN A 70 2.09 -2.55 12.84
C GLN A 70 3.48 -3.10 12.47
N ASP A 71 3.86 -3.07 11.19
CA ASP A 71 5.16 -3.58 10.73
C ASP A 71 6.34 -2.74 11.26
N ALA A 72 6.12 -1.44 11.50
CA ALA A 72 7.13 -0.56 12.09
C ALA A 72 7.50 -0.95 13.55
N ASP A 73 6.62 -1.67 14.25
CA ASP A 73 6.83 -2.09 15.65
C ASP A 73 7.48 -3.49 15.77
N THR A 74 7.49 -4.30 14.70
CA THR A 74 7.82 -5.73 14.79
C THR A 74 9.30 -6.08 14.49
N HIS A 75 10.16 -5.10 14.25
CA HIS A 75 11.62 -5.33 14.09
C HIS A 75 12.45 -4.39 14.98
N ALA A 76 12.27 -4.50 16.30
CA ALA A 76 13.24 -4.05 17.29
C ALA A 76 14.09 -5.24 17.78
#